data_AF-A0A7S1FLT8-F1
#
_entry.id   AF-A0A7S1FLT8-F1
#
_cell.length_a   1.000
_cell.length_b   1.000
_cell.length_c   1.000
_cell.angle_alpha   90.00
_cell.angle_beta   90.00
_cell.angle_gamma   90.00
#
_symmetry.space_group_name_H-M   'P 1'
#
loop_
_entity.id
_entity.type
_entity.pdbx_description
1 polymer ?
#
loop_
_entity_poly.entity_id
_entity_poly.type
_entity_poly.pdbx_seq_one_letter_code
_entity_poly.pdbx_strand_id
1 'polypeptide(L)'
;RPLAFANPPPLARPLPAADVPADVPADLPADLPAYAAAYSSPAPPLCRAGEERTRALLPSGAHMVSGAAQGRLLASLAAAARHGRVLEVGTFTGYATVCLAEGAAAAARATGTPGRVLSLEKDRRAFEAAKRHLGAMEQHGTGEAAAARVRAAEEEESEGDVAAFAVEDGRAAVELRRV
;
A
#
# COMPACT_ATOMS: atom_id res chain seq x y z
N ARG A 1 25.27 15.16 -7.75
CA ARG A 1 25.40 14.30 -8.95
C ARG A 1 23.98 13.97 -9.41
N PRO A 2 23.55 14.31 -10.63
CA PRO A 2 22.24 13.87 -11.11
C PRO A 2 22.27 12.36 -11.35
N LEU A 3 21.18 11.67 -11.00
CA LEU A 3 20.97 10.26 -11.29
C LEU A 3 20.73 10.14 -12.80
N ALA A 4 21.65 9.49 -13.51
CA ALA A 4 21.44 9.14 -14.91
C ALA A 4 20.48 7.94 -14.97
N PHE A 5 19.25 8.16 -15.42
CA PHE A 5 18.34 7.08 -15.78
C PHE A 5 18.78 6.52 -17.14
N ALA A 6 19.26 5.28 -17.15
CA ALA A 6 19.49 4.55 -18.40
C ALA A 6 18.13 4.12 -18.96
N ASN A 7 17.86 4.40 -20.23
CA ASN A 7 16.65 3.92 -20.90
C ASN A 7 16.73 2.40 -21.12
N PRO A 8 15.72 1.62 -20.70
CA PRO A 8 15.57 0.22 -21.05
C PRO A 8 15.37 0.00 -22.57
N PRO A 9 15.61 -1.24 -23.05
CA PRO A 9 15.40 -1.58 -24.46
C PRO A 9 13.91 -1.53 -24.86
N PRO A 10 13.61 -1.26 -26.14
CA PRO A 10 12.23 -1.19 -26.65
C PRO A 10 11.52 -2.55 -26.62
N LEU A 11 10.20 -2.53 -26.39
CA LEU A 11 9.35 -3.73 -26.33
C LEU A 11 9.04 -4.31 -27.72
N ALA A 12 8.84 -5.62 -27.78
CA ALA A 12 8.88 -6.40 -29.03
C ALA A 12 7.59 -6.43 -29.88
N ARG A 13 6.41 -5.98 -29.42
CA ARG A 13 5.15 -6.03 -30.22
C ARG A 13 4.11 -4.96 -29.85
N PRO A 14 3.33 -4.43 -30.81
CA PRO A 14 2.16 -3.56 -30.58
C PRO A 14 0.86 -4.35 -30.26
N LEU A 15 -0.11 -3.68 -29.60
CA LEU A 15 -1.45 -4.19 -29.21
C LEU A 15 -2.44 -4.30 -30.40
N PRO A 16 -3.51 -5.14 -30.28
CA PRO A 16 -4.68 -5.08 -31.15
C PRO A 16 -5.63 -3.92 -30.77
N ALA A 17 -6.23 -3.30 -31.79
CA ALA A 17 -6.77 -1.93 -31.77
C ALA A 17 -8.23 -1.75 -31.30
N ALA A 18 -8.77 -2.58 -30.41
CA ALA A 18 -10.16 -2.42 -29.97
C ALA A 18 -10.23 -1.70 -28.61
N ASP A 19 -10.80 -0.49 -28.62
CA ASP A 19 -11.24 0.34 -27.47
C ASP A 19 -10.21 1.32 -26.85
N VAL A 20 -9.31 1.88 -27.65
CA VAL A 20 -8.45 3.00 -27.22
C VAL A 20 -9.12 4.35 -27.59
N PRO A 21 -9.38 5.27 -26.63
CA PRO A 21 -9.92 6.61 -26.92
C PRO A 21 -9.09 7.39 -27.95
N ALA A 22 -9.74 8.20 -28.79
CA ALA A 22 -9.10 8.86 -29.95
C ALA A 22 -8.00 9.88 -29.60
N ASP A 23 -7.91 10.29 -28.33
CA ASP A 23 -6.90 11.22 -27.80
C ASP A 23 -5.67 10.50 -27.21
N VAL A 24 -5.66 9.17 -27.20
CA VAL A 24 -4.51 8.40 -26.75
C VAL A 24 -3.45 8.39 -27.84
N PRO A 25 -2.21 8.82 -27.55
CA PRO A 25 -1.12 8.79 -28.51
C PRO A 25 -0.93 7.38 -29.10
N ALA A 26 -0.86 7.30 -30.44
CA ALA A 26 -0.72 6.04 -31.17
C ALA A 26 0.60 5.29 -30.87
N ASP A 27 1.53 5.94 -30.17
CA ASP A 27 2.86 5.44 -29.80
C ASP A 27 2.94 4.94 -28.35
N LEU A 28 1.83 4.85 -27.62
CA LEU A 28 1.87 4.27 -26.28
C LEU A 28 2.30 2.79 -26.31
N PRO A 29 3.11 2.35 -25.33
CA PRO A 29 3.53 0.95 -25.25
C PRO A 29 2.33 0.03 -25.09
N ALA A 30 2.43 -1.13 -25.73
CA ALA A 30 1.39 -2.16 -25.76
C ALA A 30 0.95 -2.69 -24.39
N ASP A 31 1.74 -2.48 -23.35
CA ASP A 31 1.37 -2.88 -21.99
C ASP A 31 1.72 -1.74 -21.04
N LEU A 32 0.81 -0.76 -20.95
CA LEU A 32 0.95 0.39 -20.05
C LEU A 32 1.14 -0.03 -18.58
N PRO A 33 0.40 -1.03 -18.03
CA PRO A 33 0.68 -1.55 -16.70
C PRO A 33 2.09 -2.11 -16.53
N ALA A 34 2.59 -2.92 -17.47
CA ALA A 34 3.95 -3.48 -17.38
C ALA A 34 5.01 -2.38 -17.48
N TYR A 35 4.81 -1.40 -18.36
CA TYR A 35 5.66 -0.21 -18.41
C TYR A 35 5.64 0.52 -17.07
N ALA A 36 4.47 0.91 -16.56
CA ALA A 36 4.37 1.63 -15.29
C ALA A 36 5.05 0.87 -14.14
N ALA A 37 4.87 -0.45 -14.06
CA ALA A 37 5.51 -1.29 -13.05
C ALA A 37 7.04 -1.33 -13.19
N ALA A 38 7.58 -1.40 -14.41
CA ALA A 38 9.02 -1.47 -14.66
C ALA A 38 9.77 -0.18 -14.28
N TYR A 39 9.09 0.97 -14.30
CA TYR A 39 9.68 2.28 -13.98
C TYR A 39 9.14 2.89 -12.67
N SER A 40 8.38 2.13 -11.90
CA SER A 40 7.94 2.51 -10.55
C SER A 40 8.72 1.72 -9.51
N SER A 41 8.87 2.30 -8.31
CA SER A 41 9.42 1.55 -7.18
C SER A 41 8.57 0.31 -6.88
N PRO A 42 9.18 -0.82 -6.51
CA PRO A 42 8.43 -2.02 -6.15
C PRO A 42 7.63 -1.80 -4.85
N ALA A 43 6.53 -2.54 -4.70
CA ALA A 43 5.83 -2.62 -3.43
C ALA A 43 6.68 -3.33 -2.36
N PRO A 44 6.56 -2.95 -1.07
CA PRO A 44 7.23 -3.66 0.00
C PRO A 44 6.82 -5.15 0.07
N PRO A 45 7.69 -6.07 0.53
CA PRO A 45 7.35 -7.48 0.68
C PRO A 45 6.07 -7.76 1.48
N LEU A 46 5.84 -7.00 2.57
CA LEU A 46 4.61 -7.11 3.38
C LEU A 46 3.35 -6.84 2.55
N CYS A 47 3.38 -5.82 1.69
CA CYS A 47 2.26 -5.46 0.81
C CYS A 47 1.91 -6.61 -0.15
N ARG A 48 2.91 -7.26 -0.74
CA ARG A 48 2.72 -8.44 -1.61
C ARG A 48 2.14 -9.63 -0.85
N ALA A 49 2.65 -9.92 0.35
CA ALA A 49 2.09 -10.97 1.19
C ALA A 49 0.63 -10.66 1.61
N GLY A 50 0.33 -9.39 1.87
CA GLY A 50 -1.02 -8.92 2.17
C GLY A 50 -1.98 -9.10 1.00
N GLU A 51 -1.56 -8.83 -0.23
CA GLU A 51 -2.34 -9.13 -1.45
C GLU A 51 -2.63 -10.63 -1.59
N GLU A 52 -1.60 -11.47 -1.45
CA GLU A 52 -1.72 -12.94 -1.50
C GLU A 52 -2.73 -13.44 -0.45
N ARG A 53 -2.60 -12.95 0.78
CA ARG A 53 -3.49 -13.32 1.90
C ARG A 53 -4.92 -12.80 1.69
N THR A 54 -5.07 -11.57 1.19
CA THR A 54 -6.37 -10.99 0.85
C THR A 54 -7.09 -11.81 -0.21
N ARG A 55 -6.38 -12.26 -1.24
CA ARG A 55 -6.96 -13.12 -2.29
C ARG A 55 -7.45 -14.46 -1.74
N ALA A 56 -6.77 -15.01 -0.74
CA ALA A 56 -7.16 -16.26 -0.08
C ALA A 56 -8.36 -16.06 0.87
N LEU A 57 -8.35 -14.99 1.68
CA LEU A 57 -9.35 -14.74 2.72
C LEU A 57 -10.64 -14.09 2.20
N LEU A 58 -10.52 -13.20 1.21
CA LEU A 58 -11.62 -12.39 0.67
C LEU A 58 -11.59 -12.42 -0.87
N PRO A 59 -11.83 -13.59 -1.52
CA PRO A 59 -11.68 -13.72 -2.97
C PRO A 59 -12.55 -12.75 -3.77
N SER A 60 -13.79 -12.50 -3.33
CA SER A 60 -14.71 -11.55 -3.97
C SER A 60 -14.26 -10.09 -3.82
N GLY A 61 -13.52 -9.76 -2.77
CA GLY A 61 -12.99 -8.42 -2.49
C GLY A 61 -11.55 -8.20 -2.94
N ALA A 62 -10.87 -9.20 -3.51
CA ALA A 62 -9.44 -9.12 -3.83
C ALA A 62 -9.09 -7.97 -4.80
N HIS A 63 -10.04 -7.56 -5.64
CA HIS A 63 -9.89 -6.44 -6.57
C HIS A 63 -9.93 -5.06 -5.90
N MET A 64 -10.31 -4.98 -4.61
CA MET A 64 -10.37 -3.74 -3.84
C MET A 64 -9.00 -3.32 -3.28
N VAL A 65 -7.97 -4.15 -3.42
CA VAL A 65 -6.60 -3.81 -2.99
C VAL A 65 -5.98 -2.81 -3.96
N SER A 66 -5.34 -1.76 -3.45
CA SER A 66 -4.75 -0.70 -4.30
C SER A 66 -3.61 -1.20 -5.21
N GLY A 67 -2.86 -2.20 -4.78
CA GLY A 67 -1.77 -2.77 -5.56
C GLY A 67 -0.51 -1.88 -5.66
N ALA A 68 0.51 -2.38 -6.35
CA ALA A 68 1.86 -1.79 -6.35
C ALA A 68 1.90 -0.30 -6.78
N ALA A 69 1.39 0.01 -7.97
CA ALA A 69 1.48 1.36 -8.54
C ALA A 69 0.73 2.40 -7.68
N GLN A 70 -0.53 2.11 -7.31
CA GLN A 70 -1.32 3.02 -6.48
C GLN A 70 -0.73 3.15 -5.07
N GLY A 71 -0.26 2.04 -4.48
CA GLY A 71 0.42 2.06 -3.19
C GLY A 71 1.62 2.99 -3.17
N ARG A 72 2.46 2.94 -4.22
CA ARG A 72 3.61 3.84 -4.29
C ARG A 72 3.22 5.30 -4.43
N LEU A 73 2.20 5.59 -5.23
CA LEU A 73 1.64 6.94 -5.32
C LEU A 73 1.15 7.42 -3.95
N LEU A 74 0.38 6.60 -3.23
CA LEU A 74 -0.14 6.95 -1.89
C LEU A 74 0.98 7.24 -0.89
N ALA A 75 2.03 6.43 -0.88
CA ALA A 75 3.19 6.68 -0.02
C ALA A 75 3.90 8.00 -0.37
N SER A 76 4.08 8.30 -1.66
CA SER A 76 4.64 9.59 -2.11
C SER A 76 3.76 10.77 -1.73
N LEU A 77 2.44 10.66 -1.88
CA LEU A 77 1.49 11.71 -1.48
C LEU A 77 1.50 11.93 0.04
N ALA A 78 1.50 10.87 0.84
CA ALA A 78 1.58 10.96 2.29
C ALA A 78 2.92 11.56 2.78
N ALA A 79 4.02 11.27 2.09
CA ALA A 79 5.32 11.89 2.36
C ALA A 79 5.36 13.39 2.01
N ALA A 80 4.65 13.79 0.94
CA ALA A 80 4.52 15.18 0.55
C ALA A 80 3.48 15.96 1.40
N ALA A 81 2.60 15.25 2.12
CA ALA A 81 1.57 15.86 2.95
C ALA A 81 2.18 16.54 4.18
N ARG A 82 1.62 17.70 4.54
CA ARG A 82 2.07 18.54 5.65
C ARG A 82 1.97 17.76 6.99
N HIS A 83 3.13 17.45 7.57
CA HIS A 83 3.31 16.67 8.81
C HIS A 83 2.83 15.21 8.76
N GLY A 84 2.62 14.62 7.58
CA GLY A 84 2.24 13.20 7.47
C GLY A 84 0.96 12.84 8.23
N ARG A 85 -0.03 13.74 8.27
CA ARG A 85 -1.34 13.51 8.90
C ARG A 85 -2.35 13.10 7.84
N VAL A 86 -2.82 11.86 7.91
CA VAL A 86 -3.70 11.25 6.92
C VAL A 86 -4.95 10.70 7.60
N LEU A 87 -6.11 10.92 6.98
CA LEU A 87 -7.34 10.21 7.26
C LEU A 87 -7.64 9.30 6.06
N GLU A 88 -7.78 8.01 6.31
CA GLU A 88 -8.18 6.99 5.35
C GLU A 88 -9.59 6.49 5.69
N VAL A 89 -10.48 6.53 4.69
CA VAL A 89 -11.84 5.99 4.79
C VAL A 89 -11.90 4.78 3.87
N GLY A 90 -11.93 3.58 4.47
CA GLY A 90 -11.79 2.29 3.81
C GLY A 90 -10.39 1.71 3.98
N THR A 91 -10.09 1.12 5.15
CA THR A 91 -8.84 0.37 5.38
C THR A 91 -8.75 -0.87 4.48
N PHE A 92 -9.90 -1.50 4.20
CA PHE A 92 -10.02 -2.86 3.68
C PHE A 92 -9.05 -3.80 4.41
N THR A 93 -8.13 -4.47 3.70
CA THR A 93 -7.12 -5.34 4.30
C THR A 93 -5.80 -4.64 4.61
N GLY A 94 -5.76 -3.31 4.61
CA GLY A 94 -4.65 -2.52 5.14
C GLY A 94 -3.49 -2.24 4.18
N TYR A 95 -3.59 -2.62 2.91
CA TYR A 95 -2.52 -2.37 1.92
C TYR A 95 -2.21 -0.88 1.77
N ALA A 96 -3.25 -0.06 1.53
CA ALA A 96 -3.10 1.38 1.38
C ALA A 96 -2.61 2.01 2.68
N THR A 97 -3.12 1.55 3.82
CA THR A 97 -2.69 1.98 5.16
C THR A 97 -1.20 1.78 5.40
N VAL A 98 -0.61 0.65 4.98
CA VAL A 98 0.85 0.41 5.03
C VAL A 98 1.61 1.47 4.23
N CYS A 99 1.17 1.74 3.00
CA CYS A 99 1.79 2.74 2.14
C CYS A 99 1.67 4.16 2.71
N LEU A 100 0.49 4.53 3.22
CA LEU A 100 0.23 5.81 3.86
C LEU A 100 1.09 5.97 5.12
N ALA A 101 1.24 4.91 5.92
CA ALA A 101 2.07 4.91 7.12
C ALA A 101 3.56 5.08 6.77
N GLU A 102 4.04 4.43 5.71
CA GLU A 102 5.40 4.62 5.19
C GLU A 102 5.66 6.09 4.80
N GLY A 103 4.73 6.69 4.06
CA GLY A 103 4.83 8.10 3.66
C GLY A 103 4.74 9.06 4.84
N ALA A 104 3.80 8.83 5.76
CA ALA A 104 3.65 9.61 6.99
C ALA A 104 4.93 9.57 7.85
N ALA A 105 5.58 8.40 7.95
CA ALA A 105 6.86 8.25 8.63
C ALA A 105 7.96 9.08 7.98
N ALA A 106 8.00 9.14 6.64
CA ALA A 106 8.96 9.95 5.90
C ALA A 106 8.74 11.45 6.14
N ALA A 107 7.49 11.91 6.09
CA ALA A 107 7.13 13.30 6.41
C ALA A 107 7.48 13.65 7.86
N ALA A 108 7.25 12.73 8.81
CA ALA A 108 7.58 12.93 10.21
C ALA A 108 9.08 13.16 10.43
N ARG A 109 9.92 12.31 9.82
CA ARG A 109 11.38 12.46 9.84
C ARG A 109 11.85 13.78 9.22
N ALA A 110 11.25 14.20 8.12
CA ALA A 110 11.62 15.43 7.43
C ALA A 110 11.23 16.70 8.19
N THR A 111 10.14 16.65 8.96
CA THR A 111 9.57 17.83 9.65
C THR A 111 9.87 17.89 11.14
N GLY A 112 10.35 16.80 11.74
CA GLY A 112 10.51 16.68 13.20
C GLY A 112 9.19 16.68 13.96
N THR A 113 8.07 16.39 13.29
CA THR A 113 6.74 16.30 13.91
C THR A 113 6.18 14.88 13.78
N PRO A 114 5.39 14.39 14.75
CA PRO A 114 4.79 13.05 14.65
C PRO A 114 3.86 12.91 13.45
N GLY A 115 4.05 11.83 12.67
CA GLY A 115 3.16 11.42 11.59
C GLY A 115 1.99 10.59 12.13
N ARG A 116 0.84 10.60 11.45
CA ARG A 116 -0.32 9.82 11.90
C ARG A 116 -1.23 9.46 10.72
N VAL A 117 -1.72 8.22 10.71
CA VAL A 117 -2.71 7.71 9.76
C VAL A 117 -3.93 7.19 10.52
N LEU A 118 -5.02 7.93 10.52
CA LEU A 118 -6.29 7.42 11.07
C LEU A 118 -7.01 6.65 9.97
N SER A 119 -7.32 5.36 10.18
CA SER A 119 -7.96 4.53 9.16
C SER A 119 -9.26 3.89 9.64
N LEU A 120 -10.30 3.95 8.81
CA LEU A 120 -11.64 3.52 9.18
C LEU A 120 -12.08 2.38 8.27
N GLU A 121 -12.57 1.28 8.82
CA GLU A 121 -13.12 0.15 8.05
C GLU A 121 -14.36 -0.41 8.72
N LYS A 122 -15.43 -0.54 7.94
CA LYS A 122 -16.72 -1.01 8.44
C LYS A 122 -16.81 -2.54 8.40
N ASP A 123 -16.20 -3.18 7.41
CA ASP A 123 -16.27 -4.63 7.27
C ASP A 123 -15.33 -5.33 8.26
N ARG A 124 -15.92 -6.10 9.17
CA ARG A 124 -15.19 -6.82 10.22
C ARG A 124 -14.11 -7.74 9.67
N ARG A 125 -14.40 -8.47 8.59
CA ARG A 125 -13.49 -9.50 8.06
C ARG A 125 -12.28 -8.84 7.41
N ALA A 126 -12.50 -7.77 6.65
CA ALA A 126 -11.44 -6.94 6.09
C ALA A 126 -10.59 -6.30 7.19
N PHE A 127 -11.25 -5.73 8.20
CA PHE A 127 -10.60 -5.14 9.37
C PHE A 127 -9.66 -6.12 10.09
N GLU A 128 -10.10 -7.36 10.36
CA GLU A 128 -9.25 -8.36 11.00
C GLU A 128 -8.04 -8.73 10.14
N ALA A 129 -8.18 -8.77 8.82
CA ALA A 129 -7.04 -8.95 7.93
C ALA A 129 -6.07 -7.75 8.00
N ALA A 130 -6.58 -6.51 7.96
CA ALA A 130 -5.78 -5.30 8.11
C ALA A 130 -5.02 -5.27 9.44
N LYS A 131 -5.69 -5.58 10.55
CA LYS A 131 -5.08 -5.65 11.88
C LYS A 131 -3.87 -6.57 11.91
N ARG A 132 -3.96 -7.75 11.29
CA ARG A 132 -2.84 -8.70 11.22
C ARG A 132 -1.70 -8.17 10.37
N HIS A 133 -1.99 -7.60 9.21
CA HIS A 133 -0.98 -7.01 8.33
C HIS A 133 -0.27 -5.84 9.01
N LEU A 134 -1.00 -4.98 9.70
CA LEU A 134 -0.46 -3.78 10.33
C LEU A 134 0.24 -4.11 11.66
N GLY A 135 -0.21 -5.13 12.39
CA GLY A 135 0.53 -5.68 13.53
C GLY A 135 1.86 -6.31 13.10
N ALA A 136 1.89 -7.02 11.96
CA ALA A 136 3.15 -7.49 11.38
C ALA A 136 4.07 -6.34 11.00
N MET A 137 3.52 -5.24 10.47
CA MET A 137 4.28 -4.03 10.15
C MET A 137 4.87 -3.37 11.39
N GLU A 138 4.11 -3.25 12.47
CA GLU A 138 4.56 -2.70 13.75
C GLU A 138 5.72 -3.51 14.33
N GLN A 139 5.62 -4.85 14.30
CA GLN A 139 6.63 -5.73 14.89
C GLN A 139 7.88 -5.91 14.04
N HIS A 140 7.74 -5.88 12.71
CA HIS A 140 8.78 -6.34 11.78
C HIS A 140 9.08 -5.39 10.61
N GLY A 141 8.45 -4.21 10.58
CA GLY A 141 8.55 -3.26 9.46
C GLY A 141 7.83 -3.76 8.21
N THR A 142 8.23 -3.33 7.01
CA THR A 142 7.55 -3.69 5.76
C THR A 142 8.27 -4.75 4.91
N GLY A 143 9.39 -5.28 5.42
CA GLY A 143 10.27 -6.23 4.73
C GLY A 143 9.83 -7.70 4.82
N GLU A 144 10.72 -8.61 4.44
CA GLU A 144 10.43 -10.06 4.35
C GLU A 144 10.03 -10.71 5.68
N ALA A 145 10.56 -10.23 6.82
CA ALA A 145 10.17 -10.74 8.13
C ALA A 145 8.67 -10.50 8.40
N ALA A 146 8.18 -9.32 8.05
CA ALA A 146 6.78 -8.97 8.19
C ALA A 146 5.91 -9.73 7.17
N ALA A 147 6.41 -9.91 5.95
CA ALA A 147 5.76 -10.73 4.93
C ALA A 147 5.59 -12.19 5.37
N ALA A 148 6.61 -12.79 6.00
CA ALA A 148 6.54 -14.12 6.57
C ALA A 148 5.49 -14.19 7.69
N ARG A 149 5.44 -13.17 8.56
CA ARG A 149 4.44 -13.10 9.63
C ARG A 149 3.00 -13.03 9.10
N VAL A 150 2.76 -12.25 8.05
CA VAL A 150 1.47 -12.17 7.36
C VAL A 150 1.05 -13.51 6.78
N ARG A 151 1.96 -14.22 6.10
CA ARG A 151 1.68 -15.54 5.51
C ARG A 151 1.39 -16.60 6.55
N ALA A 152 2.07 -16.54 7.70
CA ALA A 152 1.90 -17.48 8.81
C ALA A 152 0.77 -17.11 9.78
N ALA A 153 0.04 -16.00 9.56
CA ALA A 153 -0.98 -15.56 10.50
C ALA A 153 -2.24 -16.44 10.41
N GLU A 154 -2.55 -17.10 11.53
CA GLU A 154 -3.81 -17.82 11.74
C GLU A 154 -4.99 -16.85 11.93
N GLU A 155 -6.20 -17.38 11.75
CA GLU A 155 -7.43 -16.62 11.93
C GLU A 155 -7.79 -16.52 13.41
N GLU A 156 -7.93 -15.29 13.91
CA GLU A 156 -8.29 -14.99 15.28
C GLU A 156 -9.29 -13.83 15.28
N GLU A 157 -10.48 -14.03 15.85
CA GLU A 157 -11.50 -12.97 15.99
C GLU A 157 -11.11 -11.98 17.07
N SER A 158 -11.36 -10.69 16.85
CA SER A 158 -11.20 -9.67 17.87
C SER A 158 -12.43 -8.76 17.98
N GLU A 159 -12.44 -7.87 18.96
CA GLU A 159 -13.47 -6.84 19.18
C GLU A 159 -12.95 -5.44 18.76
N GLY A 160 -13.72 -4.67 17.98
CA GLY A 160 -13.46 -3.26 17.61
C GLY A 160 -13.49 -2.94 16.09
N ASP A 161 -14.25 -1.94 15.64
CA ASP A 161 -14.54 -1.69 14.21
C ASP A 161 -13.79 -0.48 13.62
N VAL A 162 -12.79 0.08 14.32
CA VAL A 162 -12.00 1.23 13.85
C VAL A 162 -10.53 1.08 14.28
N ALA A 163 -9.58 1.49 13.44
CA ALA A 163 -8.15 1.41 13.75
C ALA A 163 -7.43 2.75 13.53
N ALA A 164 -6.90 3.33 14.60
CA ALA A 164 -6.00 4.47 14.49
C ALA A 164 -4.56 3.98 14.39
N PHE A 165 -3.86 4.34 13.31
CA PHE A 165 -2.44 4.04 13.15
C PHE A 165 -1.64 5.31 13.46
N ALA A 166 -0.87 5.30 14.54
CA ALA A 166 0.08 6.38 14.83
C ALA A 166 1.46 5.96 14.35
N VAL A 167 2.24 6.89 13.80
CA VAL A 167 3.65 6.61 13.48
C VAL A 167 4.51 7.64 14.21
N GLU A 168 5.13 7.21 15.31
CA GLU A 168 5.97 8.05 16.15
C GLU A 168 7.43 7.54 16.09
N ASP A 169 8.38 8.44 15.81
CA ASP A 169 9.82 8.14 15.74
C ASP A 169 10.22 6.96 14.84
N GLY A 170 9.50 6.79 13.73
CA GLY A 170 9.74 5.69 12.79
C GLY A 170 9.26 4.32 13.28
N ARG A 171 8.58 4.28 14.43
CA ARG A 171 7.84 3.12 14.91
C ARG A 171 6.37 3.33 14.58
N ALA A 172 5.79 2.43 13.79
CA ALA A 172 4.35 2.39 13.65
C ALA A 172 3.77 1.82 14.95
N ALA A 173 2.96 2.59 15.65
CA ALA A 173 2.18 2.17 16.80
C ALA A 173 0.72 1.99 16.36
N VAL A 174 0.18 0.79 16.53
CA VAL A 174 -1.20 0.48 16.16
C VAL A 174 -2.11 0.70 17.37
N GLU A 175 -2.97 1.72 17.34
CA GLU A 175 -3.99 1.95 18.37
C GLU A 175 -5.38 1.58 17.83
N LEU A 176 -5.84 0.37 18.14
CA LEU A 176 -7.19 -0.07 17.78
C LEU A 176 -8.21 0.57 18.72
N ARG A 177 -9.26 1.18 18.17
CA ARG A 177 -10.31 1.84 18.96
C ARG A 177 -11.68 1.34 18.52
N ARG A 178 -12.53 0.91 19.46
CA ARG A 178 -13.96 0.71 19.19
C ARG A 178 -14.65 2.07 19.23
N VAL A 179 -15.39 2.43 18.18
CA VAL A 179 -16.21 3.65 18.11
C VAL A 179 -17.68 3.26 18.16
#